data_AF-A0A944KI38-F1
#
_entry.id   AF-A0A944KI38-F1
#
_cell.length_a   1.000
_cell.length_b   1.000
_cell.length_c   1.000
_cell.angle_alpha   90.00
_cell.angle_beta   90.00
_cell.angle_gamma   90.00
#
_symmetry.space_group_name_H-M   'P 1'
#
loop_
_entity.id
_entity.type
_entity.pdbx_description
1 polymer ?
#
loop_
_entity_poly.entity_id
_entity_poly.type
_entity_poly.pdbx_seq_one_letter_code
_entity_poly.pdbx_strand_id
1 'polypeptide(L)'
;MTILRTLPDGTVERMPNFPPPTPPTGTFGATDPTYDDTDIRAVVTVRVAMTRDMLAAALDLFAGGAYDEHPDGWTVPYIRESVEMTLTHESVVQIEVDAERFPQLLDDPSVADRVRAEYRAIDRAYPHFAPKES
;
A
#
# COMPACT_ATOMS: atom_id res chain seq x y z
N MET A 1 14.23 11.86 13.22
CA MET A 1 13.72 13.25 13.24
C MET A 1 12.24 13.18 13.57
N THR A 2 11.86 13.47 14.80
CA THR A 2 10.44 13.50 15.21
C THR A 2 9.83 14.77 14.63
N ILE A 3 8.89 14.61 13.69
CA ILE A 3 8.13 15.75 13.17
C ILE A 3 7.03 16.04 14.18
N LEU A 4 7.05 17.23 14.77
CA LEU A 4 6.02 17.69 15.70
C LEU A 4 5.00 18.46 14.89
N ARG A 5 3.73 18.03 14.88
CA ARG A 5 2.63 18.80 14.31
C ARG A 5 1.92 19.52 15.44
N THR A 6 1.79 20.85 15.32
CA THR A 6 0.98 21.63 16.26
C THR A 6 -0.47 21.61 15.79
N LEU A 7 -1.37 21.12 16.64
CA LEU A 7 -2.81 21.18 16.40
C LEU A 7 -3.35 22.60 16.63
N PRO A 8 -4.55 22.94 16.12
CA PRO A 8 -5.13 24.27 16.28
C PRO A 8 -5.33 24.72 17.74
N ASP A 9 -5.39 23.78 18.68
CA ASP A 9 -5.48 24.04 20.12
C ASP A 9 -4.11 24.25 20.81
N GLY A 10 -3.02 24.25 20.03
CA GLY A 10 -1.66 24.45 20.52
C GLY A 10 -1.01 23.19 21.09
N THR A 11 -1.70 22.05 21.10
CA THR A 11 -1.09 20.78 21.49
C THR A 11 -0.12 20.27 20.43
N VAL A 12 0.94 19.63 20.88
CA VAL A 12 1.95 19.04 20.01
C VAL A 12 1.66 17.56 19.86
N GLU A 13 1.18 17.17 18.69
CA GLU A 13 1.03 15.77 18.33
C GLU A 13 2.40 15.23 17.90
N ARG A 14 2.87 14.19 18.60
CA ARG A 14 4.00 13.40 18.11
C ARG A 14 3.55 12.67 16.86
N MET A 15 4.05 13.09 15.71
CA MET A 15 3.86 12.26 14.52
C MET A 15 4.61 10.94 14.72
N PRO A 16 4.03 9.81 14.29
CA PRO A 16 4.75 8.55 14.24
C PRO A 16 6.04 8.73 13.42
N ASN A 17 7.11 8.07 13.85
CA ASN A 17 8.29 7.94 12.99
C ASN A 17 7.90 7.01 11.82
N PHE A 18 7.73 7.59 10.64
CA PHE A 18 7.49 6.80 9.43
C PHE A 18 8.79 6.30 8.83
N PRO A 19 8.80 5.13 8.15
CA PRO A 19 9.92 4.75 7.30
C PRO A 19 10.15 5.80 6.20
N PRO A 20 11.36 5.88 5.62
CA PRO A 20 11.57 6.64 4.39
C PRO A 20 10.54 6.22 3.33
N PRO A 21 9.94 7.16 2.58
CA PRO A 21 8.97 6.80 1.57
C PRO A 21 9.61 5.93 0.51
N THR A 22 8.98 4.79 0.28
CA THR A 22 9.30 3.90 -0.83
C THR A 22 9.08 4.66 -2.15
N PRO A 23 10.08 4.74 -3.06
CA PRO A 23 9.90 5.43 -4.34
C PRO A 23 8.76 4.79 -5.16
N PRO A 24 7.90 5.60 -5.81
CA PRO A 24 6.85 5.05 -6.65
C PRO A 24 7.46 4.28 -7.82
N THR A 25 6.80 3.22 -8.27
CA THR A 25 7.20 2.44 -9.45
C THR A 25 6.84 3.16 -10.75
N GLY A 26 5.85 4.05 -10.72
CA GLY A 26 5.44 4.82 -11.89
C GLY A 26 4.60 6.05 -11.57
N THR A 27 4.23 6.77 -12.63
CA THR A 27 3.20 7.82 -12.57
C THR A 27 1.92 7.23 -13.15
N PHE A 28 0.90 7.09 -12.33
CA PHE A 28 -0.44 6.65 -12.75
C PHE A 28 -1.33 7.87 -12.93
N GLY A 29 -2.12 7.91 -13.98
CA GLY A 29 -2.93 9.07 -14.33
C GLY A 29 -3.80 8.82 -15.55
N ALA A 30 -4.22 9.90 -16.22
CA ALA A 30 -4.88 9.86 -17.52
C ALA A 30 -4.02 9.08 -18.54
N THR A 31 -4.26 7.76 -18.67
CA THR A 31 -3.58 6.88 -19.63
C THR A 31 -4.27 6.83 -20.99
N ASP A 32 -5.41 7.51 -21.14
CA ASP A 32 -6.09 7.60 -22.42
C ASP A 32 -5.25 8.51 -23.35
N PRO A 33 -4.70 7.96 -24.44
CA PRO A 33 -3.91 8.74 -25.40
C PRO A 33 -4.74 9.80 -26.14
N THR A 34 -6.06 9.85 -25.92
CA THR A 34 -6.95 10.88 -26.44
C THR A 34 -7.00 12.14 -25.57
N TYR A 35 -6.45 12.11 -24.35
CA TYR A 35 -6.28 13.33 -23.57
C TYR A 35 -5.19 14.19 -24.20
N ASP A 36 -5.54 15.44 -24.50
CA ASP A 36 -4.58 16.44 -24.92
C ASP A 36 -3.68 16.78 -23.73
N ASP A 37 -2.37 16.55 -23.85
CA ASP A 37 -1.38 16.86 -22.82
C ASP A 37 -1.43 18.34 -22.37
N THR A 38 -2.06 19.23 -23.16
CA THR A 38 -2.30 20.63 -22.79
C THR A 38 -3.45 20.84 -21.80
N ASP A 39 -4.31 19.84 -21.57
CA ASP A 39 -5.41 19.90 -20.58
C ASP A 39 -5.05 19.29 -19.22
N ILE A 40 -3.85 18.71 -19.06
CA ILE A 40 -3.36 18.25 -17.77
C ILE A 40 -3.19 19.45 -16.82
N ARG A 41 -4.04 19.52 -15.78
CA ARG A 41 -4.09 20.68 -14.87
C ARG A 41 -3.19 20.58 -13.64
N ALA A 42 -2.86 19.37 -13.21
CA ALA A 42 -2.06 19.15 -12.01
C ALA A 42 -1.42 17.75 -12.00
N VAL A 43 -0.27 17.65 -11.32
CA VAL A 43 0.30 16.39 -10.87
C VAL A 43 0.22 16.40 -9.35
N VAL A 44 -0.44 15.39 -8.77
CA VAL A 44 -0.63 15.28 -7.31
C VAL A 44 0.20 14.11 -6.79
N THR A 45 1.02 14.37 -5.77
CA THR A 45 1.75 13.32 -5.06
C THR A 45 1.09 13.02 -3.73
N VAL A 46 0.63 11.80 -3.53
CA VAL A 46 0.06 11.32 -2.27
C VAL A 46 1.08 10.46 -1.54
N ARG A 47 1.21 10.67 -0.22
CA ARG A 47 2.04 9.83 0.66
C ARG A 47 1.17 9.26 1.77
N VAL A 48 1.18 7.94 1.90
CA VAL A 48 0.40 7.21 2.89
C VAL A 48 1.34 6.31 3.69
N ALA A 49 1.15 6.26 5.01
CA ALA A 49 1.78 5.26 5.85
C ALA A 49 0.81 4.10 6.02
N MET A 50 1.24 2.88 5.65
CA MET A 50 0.40 1.69 5.67
C MET A 50 0.99 0.64 6.60
N THR A 51 0.11 -0.09 7.29
CA THR A 51 0.52 -1.29 8.04
C THR A 51 0.79 -2.45 7.08
N ARG A 52 1.39 -3.52 7.60
CA ARG A 52 1.57 -4.76 6.84
C ARG A 52 0.24 -5.32 6.32
N ASP A 53 -0.80 -5.27 7.13
CA ASP A 53 -2.12 -5.82 6.80
C ASP A 53 -2.82 -4.93 5.76
N MET A 54 -2.64 -3.60 5.81
CA MET A 54 -3.13 -2.70 4.76
C MET A 54 -2.42 -2.94 3.43
N LEU A 55 -1.11 -3.18 3.43
CA LEU A 55 -0.37 -3.53 2.22
C LEU A 55 -0.83 -4.88 1.67
N ALA A 56 -1.10 -5.85 2.54
CA ALA A 56 -1.58 -7.17 2.13
C ALA A 56 -3.01 -7.12 1.58
N ALA A 57 -3.91 -6.39 2.23
CA ALA A 57 -5.27 -6.15 1.74
C ALA A 57 -5.25 -5.42 0.38
N ALA A 58 -4.38 -4.41 0.22
CA ALA A 58 -4.24 -3.72 -1.06
C ALA A 58 -3.75 -4.66 -2.18
N LEU A 59 -2.82 -5.57 -1.88
CA LEU A 59 -2.32 -6.57 -2.83
C LEU A 59 -3.41 -7.61 -3.18
N ASP A 60 -4.20 -8.05 -2.20
CA ASP A 60 -5.31 -9.00 -2.41
C ASP A 60 -6.42 -8.40 -3.28
N LEU A 61 -6.81 -7.15 -3.01
CA LEU A 61 -7.76 -6.40 -3.83
C LEU A 61 -7.31 -6.29 -5.29
N PHE A 62 -6.01 -6.08 -5.54
CA PHE A 62 -5.46 -6.11 -6.89
C PHE A 62 -5.51 -7.51 -7.50
N ALA A 63 -5.12 -8.53 -6.71
CA ALA A 63 -4.98 -9.89 -7.18
C ALA A 63 -6.32 -10.58 -7.48
N GLY A 64 -7.44 -10.06 -6.96
CA GLY A 64 -8.79 -10.24 -7.48
C GLY A 64 -9.09 -11.59 -8.16
N GLY A 65 -9.03 -12.69 -7.40
CA GLY A 65 -9.63 -14.00 -7.70
C GLY A 65 -9.27 -14.74 -9.00
N ALA A 66 -8.48 -14.19 -9.92
CA ALA A 66 -8.37 -14.69 -11.30
C ALA A 66 -6.94 -14.96 -11.80
N TYR A 67 -5.91 -14.76 -10.98
CA TYR A 67 -4.54 -15.13 -11.35
C TYR A 67 -4.23 -16.55 -10.87
N ASP A 68 -4.02 -17.47 -11.83
CA ASP A 68 -3.44 -18.79 -11.59
C ASP A 68 -2.01 -18.71 -10.99
N GLU A 69 -1.40 -17.51 -11.02
CA GLU A 69 -0.05 -17.29 -10.53
C GLU A 69 -0.02 -16.96 -9.03
N HIS A 70 0.85 -17.68 -8.32
CA HIS A 70 1.03 -17.58 -6.88
C HIS A 70 1.91 -16.37 -6.50
N PRO A 71 1.60 -15.57 -5.46
CA PRO A 71 2.32 -14.33 -5.12
C PRO A 71 3.79 -14.53 -4.76
N ASP A 72 4.15 -15.76 -4.36
CA ASP A 72 5.55 -16.12 -4.12
C ASP A 72 6.40 -16.01 -5.40
N GLY A 73 5.81 -16.20 -6.58
CA GLY A 73 6.49 -16.09 -7.87
C GLY A 73 6.65 -14.64 -8.37
N TRP A 74 5.92 -13.69 -7.77
CA TRP A 74 5.92 -12.31 -8.24
C TRP A 74 7.19 -11.56 -7.88
N THR A 75 7.66 -10.74 -8.82
CA THR A 75 8.82 -9.86 -8.60
C THR A 75 8.47 -8.73 -7.62
N VAL A 76 9.48 -8.20 -6.90
CA VAL A 76 9.29 -7.05 -6.00
C VAL A 76 8.72 -5.81 -6.72
N PRO A 77 9.19 -5.43 -7.92
CA PRO A 77 8.58 -4.33 -8.67
C PRO A 77 7.10 -4.56 -8.96
N TYR A 78 6.73 -5.76 -9.39
CA TYR A 78 5.32 -6.08 -9.69
C TYR A 78 4.43 -5.99 -8.45
N ILE A 79 4.87 -6.52 -7.31
CA ILE A 79 4.12 -6.41 -6.04
C ILE A 79 3.89 -4.95 -5.65
N ARG A 80 4.92 -4.10 -5.81
CA ARG A 80 4.82 -2.67 -5.47
C ARG A 80 3.89 -1.94 -6.43
N GLU A 81 3.99 -2.22 -7.72
CA GLU A 81 3.11 -1.68 -8.75
C GLU A 81 1.65 -2.08 -8.51
N SER A 82 1.37 -3.33 -8.13
CA SER A 82 0.04 -3.81 -7.75
C SER A 82 -0.55 -3.01 -6.58
N VAL A 83 0.22 -2.81 -5.51
CA VAL A 83 -0.22 -2.02 -4.35
C VAL A 83 -0.46 -0.55 -4.74
N GLU A 84 0.45 0.05 -5.51
CA GLU A 84 0.33 1.43 -5.99
C GLU A 84 -0.90 1.61 -6.89
N MET A 85 -1.21 0.63 -7.74
CA MET A 85 -2.40 0.62 -8.58
C MET A 85 -3.68 0.44 -7.77
N THR A 86 -3.70 -0.35 -6.70
CA THR A 86 -4.86 -0.40 -5.80
C THR A 86 -5.13 0.98 -5.20
N LEU A 87 -4.09 1.71 -4.78
CA LEU A 87 -4.23 3.06 -4.23
C LEU A 87 -4.79 4.09 -5.23
N THR A 88 -4.75 3.82 -6.54
CA THR A 88 -5.36 4.71 -7.56
C THR A 88 -6.84 4.42 -7.79
N HIS A 89 -7.31 3.23 -7.43
CA HIS A 89 -8.69 2.79 -7.63
C HIS A 89 -9.51 2.78 -6.34
N GLU A 90 -8.85 2.47 -5.22
CA GLU A 90 -9.48 2.29 -3.92
C GLU A 90 -9.16 3.44 -2.96
N SER A 91 -10.14 3.78 -2.12
CA SER A 91 -9.90 4.76 -1.06
C SER A 91 -9.04 4.15 0.06
N VAL A 92 -8.14 4.94 0.65
CA VAL A 92 -7.30 4.48 1.78
C VAL A 92 -8.14 3.98 2.96
N VAL A 93 -9.32 4.59 3.18
CA VAL A 93 -10.26 4.18 4.24
C VAL A 93 -10.82 2.77 3.97
N GLN A 94 -11.12 2.45 2.72
CA GLN A 94 -11.58 1.10 2.35
C GLN A 94 -10.49 0.07 2.64
N ILE A 95 -9.25 0.36 2.25
CA ILE A 95 -8.10 -0.51 2.50
C ILE A 95 -7.88 -0.73 4.01
N GLU A 96 -8.06 0.32 4.83
CA GLU A 96 -7.97 0.20 6.29
C GLU A 96 -9.05 -0.74 6.84
N VAL A 97 -10.30 -0.60 6.40
CA VAL A 97 -11.41 -1.48 6.82
C VAL A 97 -11.16 -2.93 6.42
N ASP A 98 -10.64 -3.16 5.21
CA ASP A 98 -10.32 -4.52 4.75
C ASP A 98 -9.14 -5.11 5.54
N ALA A 99 -8.13 -4.30 5.86
CA ALA A 99 -6.99 -4.69 6.68
C ALA A 99 -7.38 -5.16 8.08
N GLU A 100 -8.41 -4.56 8.70
CA GLU A 100 -8.89 -4.99 10.03
C GLU A 100 -9.40 -6.45 10.03
N ARG A 101 -9.91 -6.91 8.88
CA ARG A 101 -10.48 -8.25 8.71
C ARG A 101 -9.52 -9.21 8.03
N PHE A 102 -8.50 -8.71 7.34
CA PHE A 102 -7.57 -9.50 6.55
C PHE A 102 -6.88 -10.64 7.33
N PRO A 103 -6.42 -10.45 8.59
CA PRO A 103 -5.85 -11.54 9.38
C PRO A 103 -6.83 -12.68 9.66
N GLN A 104 -8.15 -12.41 9.72
CA GLN A 104 -9.18 -13.41 9.99
C GLN A 104 -9.34 -14.39 8.81
N LEU A 105 -8.91 -14.01 7.61
CA LEU A 105 -8.89 -14.91 6.44
C LEU A 105 -7.93 -16.09 6.64
N LEU A 106 -6.97 -15.99 7.57
CA LEU A 106 -6.10 -17.12 7.92
C LEU A 106 -6.86 -18.26 8.64
N ASP A 107 -8.04 -17.98 9.19
CA ASP A 107 -8.89 -18.98 9.84
C ASP A 107 -9.70 -19.81 8.82
N ASP A 108 -9.80 -19.35 7.56
CA ASP A 108 -10.41 -20.10 6.46
C ASP A 108 -9.37 -20.95 5.72
N PRO A 109 -9.40 -22.28 5.84
CA PRO A 109 -8.42 -23.16 5.20
C PRO A 109 -8.40 -23.07 3.67
N SER A 110 -9.48 -22.61 3.03
CA SER A 110 -9.56 -22.51 1.57
C SER A 110 -8.73 -21.38 0.98
N VAL A 111 -8.41 -20.36 1.80
CA VAL A 111 -7.66 -19.17 1.37
C VAL A 111 -6.41 -18.89 2.22
N ALA A 112 -6.25 -19.54 3.38
CA ALA A 112 -5.15 -19.28 4.29
C ALA A 112 -3.75 -19.38 3.65
N ASP A 113 -3.53 -20.31 2.73
CA ASP A 113 -2.23 -20.44 2.05
C ASP A 113 -1.95 -19.27 1.09
N ARG A 114 -2.98 -18.77 0.41
CA ARG A 114 -2.91 -17.58 -0.44
C ARG A 114 -2.58 -16.34 0.39
N VAL A 115 -3.32 -16.14 1.48
CA VAL A 115 -3.12 -15.00 2.40
C VAL A 115 -1.71 -15.01 3.01
N ARG A 116 -1.19 -16.19 3.40
CA ARG A 116 0.20 -16.32 3.85
C ARG A 116 1.21 -15.97 2.76
N ALA A 117 0.93 -16.28 1.50
CA ALA A 117 1.79 -15.93 0.38
C ALA A 117 1.80 -14.41 0.14
N GLU A 118 0.66 -13.74 0.24
CA GLU A 118 0.56 -12.29 0.14
C GLU A 118 1.35 -11.60 1.25
N TYR A 119 1.24 -12.09 2.48
CA TYR A 119 2.06 -11.60 3.58
C TYR A 119 3.57 -11.74 3.31
N ARG A 120 4.03 -12.87 2.77
CA ARG A 120 5.44 -13.04 2.38
C ARG A 120 5.86 -12.12 1.24
N ALA A 121 4.98 -11.92 0.26
CA ALA A 121 5.21 -11.00 -0.85
C ALA A 121 5.37 -9.56 -0.34
N ILE A 122 4.51 -9.13 0.58
CA ILE A 122 4.60 -7.82 1.24
C ILE A 122 5.88 -7.69 2.06
N ASP A 123 6.26 -8.67 2.88
CA ASP A 123 7.50 -8.60 3.66
C ASP A 123 8.75 -8.48 2.77
N ARG A 124 8.72 -9.11 1.59
CA ARG A 124 9.78 -9.03 0.58
C ARG A 124 9.83 -7.65 -0.09
N ALA A 125 8.67 -7.07 -0.39
CA ALA A 125 8.56 -5.79 -1.10
C ALA A 125 8.71 -4.56 -0.19
N TYR A 126 8.27 -4.67 1.06
CA TYR A 126 8.24 -3.63 2.08
C TYR A 126 8.82 -4.17 3.41
N PRO A 127 10.15 -4.34 3.51
CA PRO A 127 10.79 -4.91 4.69
C PRO A 127 10.50 -4.09 5.95
N HIS A 128 10.34 -4.78 7.08
CA HIS A 128 10.05 -4.14 8.36
C HIS A 128 11.11 -3.08 8.70
N PHE A 129 10.66 -1.85 8.90
CA PHE A 129 11.50 -0.77 9.38
C PHE A 129 11.54 -0.77 10.91
N ALA A 130 12.61 -1.32 11.47
CA ALA A 130 12.97 -1.02 12.86
C ALA A 130 13.60 0.38 12.89
N PRO A 131 13.03 1.36 13.63
CA PRO A 131 13.70 2.64 13.84
C PRO A 131 15.07 2.38 14.45
N LYS A 132 16.13 2.98 13.91
CA LYS A 132 17.45 2.91 14.56
C LYS A 132 17.29 3.47 15.98
N GLU A 133 17.63 2.66 16.99
CA GLU A 133 17.68 3.11 18.38
C GLU A 133 18.51 4.40 18.43
N SER A 134 17.92 5.43 19.05
CA SER A 134 18.49 6.77 19.17
C SER A 134 19.36 6.90 20.41
#